data_AF-A0A1H7Y614-F1
#
_entry.id   AF-A0A1H7Y614-F1
#
_cell.length_a   1.000
_cell.length_b   1.000
_cell.length_c   1.000
_cell.angle_alpha   90.00
_cell.angle_beta   90.00
_cell.angle_gamma   90.00
#
_symmetry.space_group_name_H-M   'P 1'
#
loop_
_entity.id
_entity.type
_entity.pdbx_description
1 polymer ?
#
loop_
_entity_poly.entity_id
_entity_poly.type
_entity_poly.pdbx_seq_one_letter_code
_entity_poly.pdbx_strand_id
1 'polypeptide(L)'
;MTLQTEKGIGVTSYIDKAVLDRWHQEHPDWIVIDDGDELLPVQGDMRVIRVPNVMVAGWSVGPVWFTERPEGTFGPKGMGAHMDAPVVGAAGANLWQHFVMTLDYPHDAAWLTCADCKDAQR
;
A
#
# COMPACT_ATOMS: atom_id res chain seq x y z
N MET A 1 -11.99 22.65 -10.33
CA MET A 1 -10.70 22.34 -9.68
C MET A 1 -10.39 20.91 -10.08
N THR A 2 -9.55 20.76 -11.10
CA THR A 2 -9.37 19.50 -11.82
C THR A 2 -8.00 18.96 -11.45
N LEU A 3 -7.94 17.81 -10.79
CA LEU A 3 -6.69 17.08 -10.58
C LEU A 3 -6.32 16.46 -11.94
N GLN A 4 -5.44 17.13 -12.69
CA GLN A 4 -4.81 16.53 -13.86
C GLN A 4 -3.61 15.72 -13.38
N THR A 5 -3.76 14.39 -13.36
CA THR A 5 -2.62 13.48 -13.44
C THR A 5 -2.31 13.26 -14.92
N GLU A 6 -1.28 13.91 -15.43
CA GLU A 6 -0.70 13.54 -16.73
C GLU A 6 0.39 12.50 -16.48
N LYS A 7 0.18 11.28 -16.96
CA LYS A 7 1.14 10.15 -16.96
C LYS A 7 1.59 9.60 -15.58
N GLY A 8 1.13 10.14 -14.46
CA GLY A 8 1.34 9.56 -13.14
C GLY A 8 0.27 8.52 -12.80
N ILE A 9 0.68 7.28 -12.50
CA ILE A 9 -0.22 6.32 -11.83
C ILE A 9 -0.42 6.87 -10.42
N GLY A 10 -1.54 7.56 -10.18
CA GLY A 10 -1.92 7.94 -8.82
C GLY A 10 -2.19 6.68 -8.02
N VAL A 11 -1.28 6.32 -7.12
CA VAL A 11 -1.44 5.16 -6.24
C VAL A 11 -1.78 5.63 -4.84
N THR A 12 -2.65 4.87 -4.18
CA THR A 12 -3.18 5.23 -2.86
C THR A 12 -2.53 4.46 -1.72
N SER A 13 -1.62 3.54 -2.02
CA SER A 13 -0.86 2.80 -1.02
C SER A 13 0.57 3.33 -0.94
N TYR A 14 1.12 3.33 0.27
CA TYR A 14 2.39 3.96 0.61
C TYR A 14 3.20 3.05 1.51
N ILE A 15 4.53 3.07 1.39
CA ILE A 15 5.46 2.31 2.23
C ILE A 15 6.70 3.13 2.53
N ASP A 16 7.35 2.87 3.66
CA ASP A 16 8.67 3.42 3.96
C ASP A 16 9.71 2.91 2.95
N LYS A 17 10.71 3.75 2.67
CA LYS A 17 11.84 3.46 1.77
C LYS A 17 12.47 2.08 1.99
N ALA A 18 12.75 1.70 3.24
CA ALA A 18 13.38 0.44 3.60
C ALA A 18 12.53 -0.77 3.23
N VAL A 19 11.19 -0.63 3.20
CA VAL A 19 10.29 -1.69 2.75
C VAL A 19 10.43 -1.89 1.24
N LEU A 20 10.41 -0.81 0.47
CA LEU A 20 10.60 -0.87 -0.98
C LEU A 20 11.96 -1.45 -1.33
N ASP A 21 13.03 -0.95 -0.72
CA ASP A 21 14.40 -1.40 -0.97
C ASP A 21 14.56 -2.90 -0.67
N ARG A 22 14.00 -3.38 0.45
CA ARG A 22 14.00 -4.82 0.78
C ARG A 22 13.23 -5.64 -0.24
N TRP A 23 12.01 -5.23 -0.59
CA TRP A 23 11.19 -5.97 -1.57
C TRP A 23 11.85 -6.04 -2.94
N HIS A 24 12.43 -4.95 -3.42
CA HIS A 24 13.12 -4.95 -4.71
C HIS A 24 14.42 -5.77 -4.68
N GLN A 25 15.12 -5.81 -3.55
CA GLN A 25 16.28 -6.68 -3.37
C GLN A 25 15.89 -8.17 -3.40
N GLU A 26 14.77 -8.53 -2.78
CA GLU A 26 14.24 -9.90 -2.75
C GLU A 26 13.59 -10.30 -4.08
N HIS A 27 13.04 -9.33 -4.80
CA HIS A 27 12.30 -9.49 -6.06
C HIS A 27 12.77 -8.47 -7.12
N PRO A 28 13.99 -8.66 -7.67
CA PRO A 28 14.56 -7.72 -8.65
C PRO A 28 13.79 -7.69 -9.98
N ASP A 29 12.92 -8.68 -10.22
CA ASP A 29 12.03 -8.75 -11.38
C ASP A 29 10.77 -7.89 -11.26
N TRP A 30 10.45 -7.40 -10.06
CA TRP A 30 9.28 -6.54 -9.86
C TRP A 30 9.49 -5.17 -10.49
N ILE A 31 8.42 -4.64 -11.09
CA ILE A 31 8.44 -3.34 -11.75
C ILE A 31 8.57 -2.24 -10.70
N VAL A 32 9.61 -1.42 -10.84
CA VAL A 32 9.80 -0.16 -10.12
C VAL A 32 9.78 0.96 -11.15
N ILE A 33 9.03 2.01 -10.85
CA ILE A 33 8.97 3.24 -11.62
C ILE A 33 9.60 4.33 -10.76
N ASP A 34 10.69 4.93 -11.25
CA ASP A 34 11.23 6.16 -10.69
C ASP A 34 10.31 7.34 -11.04
N ASP A 35 10.34 8.40 -10.24
CA ASP A 35 9.55 9.62 -10.44
C ASP A 35 8.02 9.37 -10.53
N GLY A 36 7.50 8.35 -9.82
CA GLY A 36 6.13 7.87 -10.01
C GLY A 36 5.05 8.57 -9.18
N ASP A 37 5.41 9.49 -8.28
CA ASP A 37 4.47 10.30 -7.50
C ASP A 37 4.95 11.76 -7.34
N GLU A 38 4.13 12.69 -7.83
CA GLU A 38 4.37 14.14 -7.77
C GLU A 38 3.47 14.84 -6.72
N LEU A 39 2.63 14.10 -5.98
CA LEU A 39 1.59 14.68 -5.12
C LEU A 39 2.13 15.47 -3.92
N LEU A 40 3.34 15.16 -3.47
CA LEU A 40 3.96 15.89 -2.37
C LEU A 40 5.19 16.64 -2.88
N PRO A 41 5.34 17.94 -2.55
CA PRO A 41 6.54 18.73 -2.86
C PRO A 41 7.71 18.37 -1.93
N VAL A 42 7.85 17.08 -1.60
CA VAL A 42 9.05 16.57 -0.93
C VAL A 42 10.11 16.46 -2.02
N GLN A 43 11.24 17.15 -1.83
CA GLN A 43 12.36 17.10 -2.77
C GLN A 43 12.83 15.66 -2.94
N GLY A 44 12.55 15.06 -4.09
CA GLY A 44 13.04 13.75 -4.47
C GLY A 44 11.99 12.92 -5.19
N ASP A 45 12.46 12.19 -6.19
CA ASP A 45 11.69 11.29 -7.02
C ASP A 45 11.17 10.11 -6.19
N MET A 46 9.88 10.11 -5.86
CA MET A 46 9.28 9.03 -5.10
C MET A 46 9.04 7.84 -6.04
N ARG A 47 9.77 6.76 -5.81
CA ARG A 47 9.60 5.52 -6.59
C ARG A 47 8.27 4.87 -6.26
N VAL A 48 7.76 4.13 -7.24
CA VAL A 48 6.54 3.32 -7.09
C VAL A 48 6.85 1.89 -7.50
N ILE A 49 6.54 0.93 -6.63
CA ILE A 49 6.77 -0.49 -6.87
C ILE A 49 5.45 -1.22 -7.13
N ARG A 50 5.40 -2.07 -8.17
CA ARG A 50 4.27 -2.95 -8.48
C ARG A 50 4.48 -4.30 -7.83
N VAL A 51 3.77 -4.56 -6.75
CA VAL A 51 3.71 -5.87 -6.10
C VAL A 51 2.70 -6.74 -6.86
N PRO A 52 3.10 -7.89 -7.43
CA PRO A 52 2.20 -8.71 -8.24
C PRO A 52 0.99 -9.22 -7.48
N ASN A 53 1.19 -9.64 -6.23
CA ASN A 53 0.14 -10.17 -5.36
C ASN A 53 0.44 -9.82 -3.89
N VAL A 54 -0.60 -9.47 -3.13
CA VAL A 54 -0.56 -9.24 -1.69
C VAL A 54 -1.55 -10.18 -1.02
N MET A 55 -1.12 -10.80 0.07
CA MET A 55 -1.94 -11.66 0.91
C MET A 55 -2.62 -10.83 2.01
N VAL A 56 -3.95 -10.85 2.06
CA VAL A 56 -4.73 -10.19 3.11
C VAL A 56 -5.85 -11.11 3.58
N ALA A 57 -5.92 -11.39 4.88
CA ALA A 57 -6.94 -12.27 5.47
C ALA A 57 -7.10 -13.65 4.77
N GLY A 58 -5.99 -14.20 4.24
CA GLY A 58 -5.97 -15.47 3.50
C GLY A 58 -6.29 -15.35 2.00
N TRP A 59 -6.57 -14.15 1.50
CA TRP A 59 -6.86 -13.90 0.08
C TRP A 59 -5.64 -13.32 -0.62
N SER A 60 -5.31 -13.85 -1.79
CA SER A 60 -4.32 -13.26 -2.70
C SER A 60 -5.00 -12.28 -3.66
N VAL A 61 -4.63 -11.01 -3.61
CA VAL A 61 -5.16 -9.95 -4.48
C VAL A 61 -4.03 -9.16 -5.13
N GLY A 62 -4.27 -8.61 -6.32
CA GLY A 62 -3.30 -7.78 -7.00
C GLY A 62 -3.58 -7.60 -8.48
N PRO A 63 -2.72 -6.85 -9.19
CA PRO A 63 -1.51 -6.19 -8.67
C PRO A 63 -1.80 -4.99 -7.77
N VAL A 64 -0.91 -4.72 -6.81
CA VAL A 64 -0.98 -3.55 -5.92
C VAL A 64 0.26 -2.69 -6.11
N TRP A 65 0.07 -1.39 -6.19
CA TRP A 65 1.17 -0.45 -6.30
C TRP A 65 1.36 0.31 -4.98
N PHE A 66 2.62 0.53 -4.61
CA PHE A 66 2.99 1.28 -3.41
C PHE A 66 3.99 2.38 -3.76
N THR A 67 3.72 3.61 -3.33
CA THR A 67 4.70 4.70 -3.42
C THR A 67 5.60 4.73 -2.19
N GLU A 68 6.88 4.99 -2.43
CA GLU A 68 7.86 5.29 -1.42
C GLU A 68 7.51 6.54 -0.59
N ARG A 69 7.80 6.47 0.71
CA ARG A 69 7.81 7.61 1.62
C ARG A 69 9.13 7.64 2.39
N PRO A 70 9.60 8.83 2.82
CA PRO A 70 10.76 8.95 3.67
C PRO A 70 10.64 8.09 4.93
N GLU A 71 11.77 7.59 5.42
CA GLU A 71 11.83 6.78 6.63
C GLU A 71 11.11 7.45 7.81
N GLY A 72 10.38 6.64 8.58
CA GLY A 72 9.67 7.11 9.77
C GLY A 72 8.41 7.92 9.48
N THR A 73 7.94 7.98 8.22
CA THR A 73 6.66 8.61 7.87
C THR A 73 5.51 7.98 8.66
N PHE A 74 5.54 6.66 8.87
CA PHE A 74 4.53 5.90 9.62
C PHE A 74 4.94 5.55 11.05
N GLY A 75 6.08 6.06 11.52
CA GLY A 75 6.70 5.67 12.78
C GLY A 75 5.83 5.88 14.04
N PRO A 76 6.39 5.69 15.25
CA PRO A 76 5.62 5.59 16.50
C PRO A 76 4.95 6.90 16.96
N LYS A 77 4.93 7.95 16.14
CA LYS A 77 4.29 9.23 16.41
C LYS A 77 2.98 9.33 15.63
N GLY A 78 2.08 10.20 16.08
CA GLY A 78 0.77 10.36 15.44
C GLY A 78 -0.05 9.07 15.49
N MET A 79 -0.60 8.63 14.35
CA MET A 79 -1.41 7.43 14.27
C MET A 79 -0.67 6.15 14.69
N GLY A 80 0.64 6.06 14.42
CA GLY A 80 1.45 4.90 14.81
C GLY A 80 1.58 4.72 16.33
N ALA A 81 1.36 5.77 17.12
CA ALA A 81 1.37 5.70 18.59
C ALA A 81 0.19 4.91 19.17
N HIS A 82 -0.87 4.70 18.38
CA HIS A 82 -2.10 4.01 18.79
C HIS A 82 -2.17 2.57 18.30
N MET A 83 -1.11 2.06 17.67
CA MET A 83 -1.05 0.71 17.13
C MET A 83 -0.31 -0.24 18.08
N ASP A 84 -0.66 -1.51 18.01
CA ASP A 84 -0.07 -2.62 18.76
C ASP A 84 1.25 -3.13 18.15
N ALA A 85 1.52 -2.76 16.89
CA ALA A 85 2.73 -3.10 16.15
C ALA A 85 3.26 -1.91 15.33
N PRO A 86 4.56 -1.92 14.97
CA PRO A 86 5.13 -0.90 14.08
C PRO A 86 4.40 -0.82 12.73
N VAL A 87 4.00 0.38 12.35
CA VAL A 87 3.43 0.67 11.03
C VAL A 87 4.55 1.13 10.11
N VAL A 88 4.63 0.53 8.92
CA VAL A 88 5.68 0.80 7.91
C VAL A 88 5.10 1.26 6.57
N GLY A 89 3.79 1.52 6.54
CA GLY A 89 3.05 1.82 5.33
C GLY A 89 1.57 1.98 5.57
N ALA A 90 0.87 2.40 4.53
CA ALA A 90 -0.58 2.46 4.49
C ALA A 90 -1.07 1.78 3.21
N ALA A 91 -2.07 0.92 3.34
CA ALA A 91 -2.80 0.40 2.20
C ALA A 91 -3.98 1.32 1.86
N GLY A 92 -4.16 1.60 0.58
CA GLY A 92 -5.23 2.46 0.06
C GLY A 92 -6.23 1.74 -0.83
N ALA A 93 -7.06 2.54 -1.51
CA ALA A 93 -8.13 2.06 -2.37
C ALA A 93 -7.68 1.04 -3.42
N ASN A 94 -6.48 1.15 -3.98
CA ASN A 94 -5.96 0.19 -4.95
C ASN A 94 -5.78 -1.24 -4.39
N LEU A 95 -5.67 -1.42 -3.08
CA LEU A 95 -5.78 -2.70 -2.40
C LEU A 95 -7.23 -2.95 -1.92
N TRP A 96 -7.80 -1.99 -1.20
CA TRP A 96 -9.08 -2.21 -0.49
C TRP A 96 -10.29 -2.36 -1.40
N GLN A 97 -10.22 -1.90 -2.65
CA GLN A 97 -11.29 -2.11 -3.65
C GLN A 97 -11.64 -3.59 -3.85
N HIS A 98 -10.73 -4.51 -3.52
CA HIS A 98 -10.96 -5.95 -3.65
C HIS A 98 -11.80 -6.55 -2.52
N PHE A 99 -12.09 -5.80 -1.44
CA PHE A 99 -12.73 -6.34 -0.25
C PHE A 99 -13.98 -5.56 0.14
N VAL A 100 -14.98 -6.30 0.61
CA VAL A 100 -16.00 -5.77 1.51
C VAL A 100 -15.48 -5.95 2.94
N MET A 101 -15.33 -4.84 3.66
CA MET A 101 -14.76 -4.80 5.00
C MET A 101 -15.82 -4.48 6.05
N THR A 102 -15.81 -5.22 7.15
CA THR A 102 -16.59 -4.92 8.37
C THR A 102 -15.63 -4.69 9.53
N LEU A 103 -15.75 -3.53 10.17
CA LEU A 103 -14.99 -3.19 11.37
C LEU A 103 -15.86 -3.43 12.60
N ASP A 104 -15.54 -4.47 13.36
CA ASP A 104 -16.24 -4.91 14.56
C ASP A 104 -15.50 -4.39 15.80
N TYR A 105 -15.73 -3.10 16.10
CA TYR A 105 -15.10 -2.42 17.23
C TYR A 105 -15.31 -3.12 18.60
N PRO A 106 -16.50 -3.65 18.94
CA PRO A 106 -16.69 -4.35 20.21
C PRO A 106 -15.83 -5.61 20.41
N HIS A 107 -15.37 -6.23 19.32
CA HIS A 107 -14.58 -7.46 19.36
C HIS A 107 -13.15 -7.28 18.83
N ASP A 108 -12.70 -6.03 18.63
CA ASP A 108 -11.38 -5.69 18.09
C ASP A 108 -11.02 -6.45 16.79
N ALA A 109 -12.01 -6.61 15.90
CA ALA A 109 -11.87 -7.44 14.69
C ALA A 109 -12.18 -6.68 13.40
N ALA A 110 -11.41 -6.96 12.35
CA ALA A 110 -11.70 -6.55 10.98
C ALA A 110 -11.98 -7.78 10.12
N TRP A 111 -13.19 -7.88 9.58
CA TRP A 111 -13.63 -8.96 8.70
C TRP A 111 -13.55 -8.52 7.25
N LEU A 112 -12.90 -9.33 6.42
CA LEU A 112 -12.67 -9.06 5.00
C LEU A 112 -13.25 -10.20 4.17
N THR A 113 -14.22 -9.87 3.33
CA THR A 113 -14.72 -10.78 2.30
C THR A 113 -14.24 -10.25 0.95
N CYS A 114 -13.60 -11.11 0.13
CA CYS A 114 -13.19 -10.67 -1.19
C CYS A 114 -14.42 -10.49 -2.10
N ALA A 115 -14.55 -9.30 -2.70
CA ALA A 115 -15.67 -8.93 -3.56
C ALA A 115 -15.58 -9.58 -4.95
N ASP A 116 -14.37 -9.69 -5.50
CA ASP A 116 -14.12 -10.10 -6.88
C ASP A 116 -13.18 -11.31 -7.03
N CYS A 117 -12.80 -11.96 -5.93
CA CYS A 117 -12.00 -13.18 -5.97
C CYS A 117 -12.86 -14.37 -6.36
N LYS A 118 -13.22 -14.48 -7.64
CA LYS A 118 -14.08 -15.57 -8.12
C LYS A 118 -13.45 -16.96 -7.98
N ASP A 119 -12.13 -17.08 -7.81
CA ASP A 119 -11.43 -18.37 -7.71
C ASP A 119 -10.17 -18.33 -6.82
N ALA A 120 -10.01 -17.35 -5.93
CA ALA A 120 -8.84 -17.34 -5.04
C ALA A 120 -9.01 -18.45 -3.99
N GLN A 121 -8.15 -19.47 -4.05
CA GLN A 121 -8.08 -20.50 -3.02
C GLN A 121 -7.68 -19.86 -1.70
N ARG A 122 -8.46 -20.17 -0.66
CA ARG A 122 -8.15 -19.88 0.75
C ARG A 122 -7.11 -20.84 1.29
#